data_AF-A0A919VLV8-F1
#
_entry.id   AF-A0A919VLV8-F1
#
_cell.length_a   1.000
_cell.length_b   1.000
_cell.length_c   1.000
_cell.angle_alpha   90.00
_cell.angle_beta   90.00
_cell.angle_gamma   90.00
#
_symmetry.space_group_name_H-M   'P 1'
#
loop_
_entity.id
_entity.type
_entity.pdbx_description
1 polymer ?
#
loop_
_entity_poly.entity_id
_entity_poly.type
_entity_poly.pdbx_seq_one_letter_code
_entity_poly.pdbx_strand_id
1 'polypeptide(L)'
;MTRADGSDDQWDADEDDIARRGTEQDPRSGRLYAEDEGLGPDEERDAVAFDAGIDSGTASAEEATIHISDDPNGPGEGPRR
;
A
#
# COMPACT_ATOMS: atom_id res chain seq x y z
N MET A 1 -2.99 49.73 -1.52
CA MET A 1 -3.96 48.64 -1.36
C MET A 1 -3.28 47.33 -1.69
N THR A 2 -3.54 46.33 -0.86
CA THR A 2 -3.00 44.96 -0.77
C THR A 2 -3.05 44.20 -2.09
N ARG A 3 -1.91 43.62 -2.50
CA ARG A 3 -1.89 42.52 -3.47
C ARG A 3 -2.19 41.26 -2.65
N ALA A 4 -3.32 40.63 -2.97
CA ALA A 4 -3.82 39.46 -2.27
C ALA A 4 -2.77 38.34 -2.23
N ASP A 5 -2.68 37.76 -1.05
CA ASP A 5 -2.31 36.38 -0.79
C ASP A 5 -3.24 35.42 -1.57
N GLY A 6 -2.78 34.18 -1.76
CA GLY A 6 -3.58 33.15 -2.41
C GLY A 6 -2.83 32.42 -3.50
N SER A 7 -1.64 31.91 -3.20
CA SER A 7 -1.16 30.69 -3.86
C SER A 7 -1.54 29.53 -2.94
N ASP A 8 -2.85 29.28 -2.83
CA ASP A 8 -3.36 28.08 -2.20
C ASP A 8 -3.20 26.94 -3.21
N ASP A 9 -2.53 25.88 -2.76
CA ASP A 9 -2.18 24.67 -3.47
C ASP A 9 -3.31 24.15 -4.37
N GLN A 10 -3.10 24.29 -5.67
CA GLN A 10 -4.02 23.85 -6.73
C GLN A 10 -3.94 22.32 -6.87
N TRP A 11 -4.63 21.60 -5.99
CA TRP A 11 -5.03 20.20 -6.20
C TRP A 11 -6.35 20.16 -6.99
N ASP A 12 -6.40 20.88 -8.11
CA ASP A 12 -7.47 20.71 -9.09
C ASP A 12 -7.10 19.51 -9.96
N ALA A 13 -7.22 18.29 -9.41
CA ALA A 13 -7.29 17.12 -10.25
C ALA A 13 -8.55 17.30 -11.11
N ASP A 14 -8.36 17.68 -12.38
CA ASP A 14 -9.48 17.84 -13.28
C ASP A 14 -10.19 16.49 -13.45
N GLU A 15 -11.50 16.53 -13.72
CA GLU A 15 -12.31 15.32 -13.88
C GLU A 15 -11.73 14.39 -14.97
N ASP A 16 -11.01 15.00 -15.93
CA ASP A 16 -10.22 14.33 -16.95
C ASP A 16 -9.00 13.57 -16.40
N ASP A 17 -8.27 14.10 -15.43
CA ASP A 17 -7.12 13.43 -14.79
C ASP A 17 -7.57 12.22 -13.97
N ILE A 18 -8.71 12.31 -13.28
CA ILE A 18 -9.30 11.16 -12.58
C ILE A 18 -9.73 10.10 -13.59
N ALA A 19 -10.33 10.50 -14.71
CA ALA A 19 -10.72 9.59 -15.78
C ALA A 19 -9.50 8.93 -16.47
N ARG A 20 -8.39 9.65 -16.64
CA ARG A 20 -7.12 9.11 -17.20
C ARG A 20 -6.43 8.14 -16.26
N ARG A 21 -6.49 8.37 -14.93
CA ARG A 21 -5.90 7.48 -13.92
C ARG A 21 -6.66 6.16 -13.81
N GLY A 22 -7.95 6.14 -14.14
CA GLY A 22 -8.81 4.97 -14.07
C GLY A 22 -9.24 4.63 -12.63
N THR A 23 -10.20 3.72 -12.50
CA THR A 23 -10.66 3.21 -11.18
C THR A 23 -9.88 1.98 -10.72
N GLU A 24 -8.81 1.63 -11.43
CA GLU A 24 -7.98 0.48 -11.11
C GLU A 24 -7.26 0.76 -9.79
N GLN A 25 -7.37 -0.19 -8.86
CA GLN A 25 -6.69 -0.08 -7.58
C GLN A 25 -5.28 -0.62 -7.74
N ASP A 26 -4.29 0.07 -7.16
CA ASP A 26 -2.92 -0.44 -7.09
C ASP A 26 -2.92 -1.87 -6.50
N PRO A 27 -1.99 -2.75 -6.91
CA PRO A 27 -1.92 -4.10 -6.39
C PRO A 27 -1.86 -4.11 -4.86
N ARG A 28 -2.78 -4.82 -4.22
CA ARG A 28 -2.82 -4.97 -2.75
C ARG A 28 -2.51 -6.39 -2.36
N SER A 29 -1.82 -6.52 -1.23
CA SER A 29 -1.74 -7.79 -0.52
C SER A 29 -3.10 -8.08 0.10
N GLY A 30 -3.50 -9.34 0.08
CA GLY A 30 -4.58 -9.84 0.93
C GLY A 30 -4.12 -10.07 2.37
N ARG A 31 -4.87 -10.91 3.09
CA ARG A 31 -4.54 -11.27 4.47
C ARG A 31 -3.27 -12.12 4.50
N LEU A 32 -2.24 -11.63 5.19
CA LEU A 32 -0.97 -12.33 5.39
C LEU A 32 -1.02 -13.25 6.61
N TYR A 33 -0.47 -14.46 6.49
CA TYR A 33 -0.33 -15.40 7.60
C TYR A 33 1.03 -16.13 7.55
N ALA A 34 1.58 -16.44 8.73
CA ALA A 34 2.76 -17.28 8.87
C ALA A 34 2.39 -18.76 8.65
N GLU A 35 3.37 -19.65 8.42
CA GLU A 35 3.11 -21.07 8.18
C GLU A 35 2.33 -21.77 9.30
N ASP A 36 2.57 -21.33 10.54
CA ASP A 36 1.92 -21.82 11.75
C ASP A 36 0.62 -21.05 12.06
N GLU A 37 0.18 -20.17 11.16
CA GLU A 37 -0.98 -19.29 11.34
C GLU A 37 -0.86 -18.35 12.55
N GLY A 38 0.37 -18.06 13.01
CA GLY A 38 0.65 -17.28 14.21
C GLY A 38 0.49 -18.07 15.51
N LEU A 39 0.54 -19.40 15.44
CA LEU A 39 0.41 -20.29 16.59
C LEU A 39 1.76 -20.66 17.20
N GLY A 40 2.10 -19.99 18.30
CA GLY A 40 3.27 -20.34 19.10
C GLY A 40 4.35 -19.27 19.04
N PRO A 41 5.58 -19.59 19.45
CA PRO A 41 6.71 -18.69 19.31
C PRO A 41 7.15 -18.59 17.84
N ASP A 42 7.57 -17.40 17.44
CA ASP A 42 8.17 -17.17 16.12
C ASP A 42 9.57 -17.82 16.06
N GLU A 43 9.69 -18.86 15.25
CA GLU A 43 10.95 -19.60 15.03
C GLU A 43 11.66 -19.17 13.74
N GLU A 44 10.97 -18.42 12.86
CA GLU A 44 11.53 -17.95 11.60
C GLU A 44 12.21 -16.59 11.81
N ARG A 45 13.46 -16.48 11.36
CA ARG A 45 14.24 -15.26 11.57
C ARG A 45 13.98 -14.23 10.49
N ASP A 46 13.54 -14.70 9.33
CA ASP A 46 13.23 -13.88 8.18
C ASP A 46 11.76 -13.46 8.19
N ALA A 47 11.45 -12.29 7.62
CA ALA A 47 10.08 -11.81 7.52
C ALA A 47 9.37 -12.52 6.34
N VAL A 48 8.77 -13.68 6.62
CA VAL A 48 8.03 -14.48 5.64
C VAL A 48 6.54 -14.59 6.00
N ALA A 49 5.68 -14.50 4.99
CA ALA A 49 4.24 -14.71 5.13
C ALA A 49 3.61 -15.11 3.79
N PHE A 50 2.47 -15.80 3.84
CA PHE A 50 1.69 -16.20 2.68
C PHE A 50 0.43 -15.33 2.56
N ASP A 51 0.12 -14.92 1.33
CA ASP A 51 -1.10 -14.15 1.03
C ASP A 51 -2.29 -15.10 0.80
N ALA A 52 -3.32 -14.99 1.64
CA ALA A 52 -4.57 -15.75 1.52
C ALA A 52 -5.56 -15.14 0.51
N GLY A 53 -5.21 -14.03 -0.15
CA GLY A 53 -6.04 -13.27 -1.07
C GLY A 53 -6.89 -12.20 -0.38
N ILE A 54 -7.50 -11.35 -1.21
CA ILE A 54 -8.37 -10.25 -0.76
C ILE A 54 -9.75 -10.82 -0.41
N ASP A 55 -10.13 -10.75 0.86
CA ASP A 55 -11.50 -11.05 1.29
C ASP A 55 -12.39 -9.84 0.91
N SER A 56 -13.03 -9.93 -0.25
CA SER A 56 -13.62 -8.80 -1.01
C SER A 56 -14.86 -8.14 -0.34
N GLY A 57 -15.08 -8.32 0.95
CA GLY A 57 -16.19 -7.78 1.72
C GLY A 57 -15.87 -6.43 2.34
N THR A 58 -16.05 -5.35 1.59
CA THR A 58 -15.97 -3.96 2.10
C THR A 58 -14.68 -3.64 2.83
N ALA A 59 -13.54 -3.73 2.13
CA ALA A 59 -12.27 -3.23 2.66
C ALA A 59 -12.48 -1.78 3.15
N SER A 60 -12.19 -1.53 4.43
CA SER A 60 -12.23 -0.17 4.98
C SER A 60 -11.21 0.69 4.23
N ALA A 61 -11.41 2.01 4.22
CA ALA A 61 -10.43 2.95 3.67
C ALA A 61 -9.02 2.73 4.25
N GLU A 62 -8.93 2.25 5.49
CA GLU A 62 -7.67 1.93 6.17
C GLU A 62 -6.99 0.66 5.60
N GLU A 63 -7.75 -0.39 5.29
CA GLU A 63 -7.21 -1.61 4.67
C GLU A 63 -6.75 -1.34 3.23
N ALA A 64 -7.47 -0.47 2.51
CA ALA A 64 -7.15 -0.05 1.16
C ALA A 64 -5.81 0.70 1.03
N THR A 65 -5.18 1.07 2.15
CA THR A 65 -3.89 1.80 2.19
C THR A 65 -2.68 0.86 2.04
N ILE A 66 -2.81 -0.41 2.42
CA ILE A 66 -1.72 -1.39 2.28
C ILE A 66 -1.62 -1.83 0.82
N HIS A 67 -0.50 -1.52 0.19
CA HIS A 67 -0.21 -1.85 -1.20
C HIS A 67 1.12 -2.58 -1.30
N ILE A 68 1.26 -3.35 -2.38
CA ILE A 68 2.53 -4.01 -2.70
C ILE A 68 3.45 -2.93 -3.27
N SER A 69 4.62 -2.76 -2.66
CA SER A 69 5.71 -1.94 -3.19
C SER A 69 6.79 -2.85 -3.74
N ASP A 70 7.42 -2.43 -4.83
CA ASP A 70 8.66 -3.06 -5.29
C ASP A 70 9.77 -2.85 -4.25
N ASP A 71 10.61 -3.87 -4.05
CA ASP A 71 11.76 -3.74 -3.14
C ASP A 71 12.72 -2.68 -3.70
N PRO A 72 12.96 -1.56 -3.00
CA PRO A 72 13.89 -0.53 -3.47
C PRO A 72 15.33 -1.03 -3.56
N ASN A 73 15.65 -2.18 -2.97
CA ASN A 73 16.96 -2.81 -2.96
C ASN A 73 17.06 -4.06 -3.85
N GLY A 74 16.01 -4.39 -4.63
CA GLY A 74 15.90 -5.65 -5.37
C GLY A 74 15.62 -6.84 -4.44
N PRO A 75 15.35 -8.05 -4.96
CA PRO A 75 14.88 -9.18 -4.16
C PRO A 75 15.88 -9.55 -3.05
N GLY A 76 15.63 -9.05 -1.84
CA GLY A 76 16.17 -9.58 -0.58
C GLY A 76 17.69 -9.74 -0.50
N GLU A 77 18.45 -8.64 -0.54
CA GLU A 77 19.57 -8.53 0.39
C GLU A 77 19.23 -7.39 1.35
N GLY A 78 18.82 -7.74 2.57
CA GLY A 78 18.58 -6.77 3.63
C GLY A 78 19.75 -5.80 3.82
N PRO A 79 19.58 -4.72 4.61
CA PRO A 79 20.57 -3.65 4.70
C PRO A 79 21.99 -4.19 4.91
N ARG A 80 22.87 -3.97 3.92
CA ARG A 80 24.28 -4.34 4.02
C ARG A 80 24.89 -3.51 5.15
N ARG A 81 25.24 -4.19 6.25
CA ARG A 81 25.90 -3.59 7.42
C ARG A 81 27.31 -3.10 7.07
#